data_AF-A0A935A2Q8-F1
#
_entry.id   AF-A0A935A2Q8-F1
#
_cell.length_a   1.000
_cell.length_b   1.000
_cell.length_c   1.000
_cell.angle_alpha   90.00
_cell.angle_beta   90.00
_cell.angle_gamma   90.00
#
_symmetry.space_group_name_H-M   'P 1'
#
loop_
_entity.id
_entity.type
_entity.pdbx_description
1 polymer ?
#
loop_
_entity_poly.entity_id
_entity_poly.type
_entity_poly.pdbx_seq_one_letter_code
_entity_poly.pdbx_strand_id
1 'polypeptide(L)'
;MVLETDAEGRRWMRLAGEWRLMVLATRYASLNAELTMQAADSSLGWDIRDIQSLDSVGAMMLWRAWGHRFPDNLATRDELEPVFARLYAASKLKEAAPGPVLPLEWVATLGSLSLHLWRHLVDFAGLVGQVVLDIWQVIRAPREGPWRESSANLYKSGVRAMPVTALVGFLIGIVLSYLSALQLKNFGADIFIVNILGMGIIRELGPVLVAVLVAGRSGSAMTAQLGVMRVTEEIDALATMGVSRSMRLVFPKVLALAIAMPLLVLWTSAIALMGGMVSAQFQLDISYGFFIETLPKVVPVANLYIALAKGVVFGILVALVACHFGLRVRPNTESLSANTTASVVSSITVVILVDAVFAIATRSIGMPI
;
A
#
# COMPACT_ATOMS: atom_id res chain seq x y z
N MET A 1 1.17 2.20 49.60
CA MET A 1 2.40 1.50 50.02
C MET A 1 2.88 2.19 51.26
N VAL A 2 3.13 1.45 52.33
CA VAL A 2 3.64 2.00 53.59
C VAL A 2 4.81 1.14 54.02
N LEU A 3 5.94 1.78 54.35
CA LEU A 3 7.14 1.11 54.81
C LEU A 3 7.11 1.12 56.34
N GLU A 4 6.92 -0.05 56.94
CA GLU A 4 6.84 -0.26 58.38
C GLU A 4 8.12 -0.94 58.86
N THR A 5 8.51 -0.72 60.11
CA THR A 5 9.63 -1.43 60.74
C THR A 5 9.07 -2.17 61.94
N ASP A 6 9.29 -3.48 61.98
CA ASP A 6 8.82 -4.34 63.07
C ASP A 6 9.64 -4.09 64.35
N ALA A 7 9.13 -4.55 65.50
CA ALA A 7 9.77 -4.45 66.81
C ALA A 7 11.18 -5.06 66.87
N GLU A 8 11.51 -5.93 65.91
CA GLU A 8 12.82 -6.57 65.74
C GLU A 8 13.75 -5.83 64.74
N GLY A 9 13.37 -4.64 64.27
CA GLY A 9 14.16 -3.82 63.36
C GLY A 9 14.10 -4.24 61.88
N ARG A 10 13.25 -5.22 61.53
CA ARG A 10 13.05 -5.69 60.15
C ARG A 10 12.11 -4.74 59.41
N ARG A 11 12.46 -4.37 58.17
CA ARG A 11 11.63 -3.51 57.32
C ARG A 11 10.60 -4.34 56.56
N TRP A 12 9.35 -3.89 56.57
CA TRP A 12 8.23 -4.48 55.87
C TRP A 12 7.56 -3.46 54.95
N MET A 13 7.28 -3.86 53.71
CA MET A 13 6.51 -3.09 52.76
C MET A 13 5.06 -3.58 52.75
N ARG A 14 4.15 -2.75 53.25
CA ARG A 14 2.73 -3.04 53.32
C ARG A 14 2.00 -2.53 52.08
N LEU A 15 1.36 -3.46 51.37
CA LEU A 15 0.56 -3.21 50.18
C LEU A 15 -0.92 -3.30 50.53
N ALA A 16 -1.66 -2.22 50.31
CA ALA A 16 -3.07 -2.11 50.62
C ALA A 16 -3.87 -1.51 49.46
N GLY A 17 -5.19 -1.78 49.44
CA GLY A 17 -6.14 -1.21 48.48
C GLY A 17 -6.49 -2.14 47.31
N GLU A 18 -7.01 -1.55 46.23
CA GLU A 18 -7.41 -2.28 45.02
C GLU A 18 -6.29 -2.31 43.98
N TRP A 19 -5.88 -3.53 43.62
CA TRP A 19 -4.85 -3.82 42.62
C TRP A 19 -5.48 -4.36 41.35
N ARG A 20 -6.34 -3.53 40.76
CA ARG A 20 -7.04 -3.78 39.49
C ARG A 20 -6.53 -2.83 38.41
N LEU A 21 -6.51 -3.27 37.17
CA LEU A 21 -6.07 -2.49 35.99
C LEU A 21 -6.76 -1.12 35.93
N MET A 22 -8.07 -1.05 36.19
CA MET A 22 -8.83 0.20 36.17
C MET A 22 -8.31 1.24 37.17
N VAL A 23 -7.84 0.81 38.34
CA VAL A 23 -7.31 1.68 39.41
C VAL A 23 -5.83 1.96 39.19
N LEU A 24 -5.09 0.96 38.70
CA LEU A 24 -3.65 1.05 38.46
C LEU A 24 -3.30 1.84 37.19
N ALA A 25 -4.18 1.91 36.19
CA ALA A 25 -3.89 2.52 34.89
C ALA A 25 -3.40 3.98 34.98
N THR A 26 -3.92 4.76 35.92
CA THR A 26 -3.53 6.18 36.12
C THR A 26 -2.18 6.34 36.81
N ARG A 27 -1.69 5.32 37.54
CA ARG A 27 -0.44 5.38 38.33
C ARG A 27 0.56 4.27 38.01
N TYR A 28 0.33 3.52 36.94
CA TYR A 28 1.06 2.28 36.62
C TYR A 28 2.58 2.52 36.56
N ALA A 29 3.02 3.52 35.80
CA ALA A 29 4.44 3.80 35.60
C ALA A 29 5.16 4.20 36.90
N SER A 30 4.57 5.13 37.67
CA SER A 30 5.13 5.58 38.94
C SER A 30 5.21 4.45 39.98
N LEU A 31 4.13 3.65 40.06
CA LEU A 31 4.01 2.61 41.07
C LEU A 31 4.91 1.41 40.74
N ASN A 32 5.08 1.09 39.46
CA ASN A 32 6.00 0.03 39.01
C ASN A 32 7.46 0.39 39.28
N ALA A 33 7.85 1.66 39.07
CA ALA A 33 9.19 2.13 39.40
C ALA A 33 9.47 2.07 40.91
N GLU A 34 8.51 2.51 41.73
CA GLU A 34 8.62 2.47 43.19
C GLU A 34 8.73 1.04 43.74
N LEU A 35 7.89 0.12 43.24
CA LEU A 35 7.95 -1.30 43.58
C LEU A 35 9.28 -1.94 43.21
N THR A 36 9.78 -1.68 42.01
CA THR A 36 11.03 -2.27 41.53
C THR A 36 12.22 -1.76 42.34
N MET A 37 12.20 -0.48 42.71
CA MET A 37 13.24 0.13 43.56
C MET A 37 13.27 -0.50 44.96
N GLN A 38 12.11 -0.72 45.56
CA GLN A 38 12.00 -1.31 46.91
C GLN A 38 12.28 -2.81 46.89
N ALA A 39 11.85 -3.52 45.84
CA ALA A 39 12.10 -4.95 45.66
C ALA A 39 13.56 -5.30 45.34
N ALA A 40 14.40 -4.31 45.04
CA ALA A 40 15.84 -4.50 44.91
C ALA A 40 16.52 -4.83 46.25
N ASP A 41 15.91 -4.46 47.38
CA ASP A 41 16.38 -4.82 48.72
C ASP A 41 15.85 -6.22 49.11
N SER A 42 16.73 -7.22 49.06
CA SER A 42 16.39 -8.60 49.39
C SER A 42 16.07 -8.83 50.87
N SER A 43 16.38 -7.87 51.75
CA SER A 43 16.08 -7.94 53.18
C SER A 43 14.69 -7.42 53.54
N LEU A 44 13.99 -6.79 52.58
CA LEU A 44 12.67 -6.20 52.76
C LEU A 44 11.57 -7.29 52.78
N GLY A 45 10.82 -7.37 53.87
CA GLY A 45 9.62 -8.19 53.95
C GLY A 45 8.47 -7.56 53.19
N TRP A 46 7.58 -8.38 52.62
CA TRP A 46 6.41 -7.91 51.88
C TRP A 46 5.14 -8.38 52.56
N ASP A 47 4.24 -7.44 52.88
CA ASP A 47 2.92 -7.75 53.43
C ASP A 47 1.84 -7.35 52.42
N ILE A 48 1.18 -8.36 51.85
CA ILE A 48 0.10 -8.16 50.87
C ILE A 48 -1.28 -8.48 51.45
N ARG A 49 -1.38 -8.63 52.77
CA ARG A 49 -2.64 -9.00 53.43
C ARG A 49 -3.70 -7.91 53.39
N ASP A 50 -3.41 -6.67 53.01
CA ASP A 50 -4.43 -5.61 52.92
C ASP A 50 -4.85 -5.29 51.48
N ILE A 51 -4.43 -6.11 50.52
CA ILE A 51 -4.94 -6.04 49.16
C ILE A 51 -6.38 -6.56 49.16
N GLN A 52 -7.32 -5.67 48.86
CA GLN A 52 -8.76 -5.98 48.86
C GLN A 52 -9.18 -6.72 47.58
N SER A 53 -8.52 -6.43 46.46
CA SER A 53 -8.74 -7.12 45.19
C SER A 53 -7.48 -7.10 44.35
N LEU A 54 -7.18 -8.22 43.68
CA LEU A 54 -5.99 -8.40 42.84
C LEU A 54 -6.41 -9.02 41.51
N ASP A 55 -6.08 -8.38 40.39
CA ASP A 55 -6.27 -8.94 39.06
C ASP A 55 -4.95 -9.46 38.45
N SER A 56 -5.03 -10.02 37.24
CA SER A 56 -3.85 -10.55 36.53
C SER A 56 -2.77 -9.50 36.25
N VAL A 57 -3.15 -8.23 36.08
CA VAL A 57 -2.19 -7.14 35.80
C VAL A 57 -1.48 -6.73 37.07
N GLY A 58 -2.21 -6.51 38.17
CA GLY A 58 -1.64 -6.19 39.47
C GLY A 58 -0.72 -7.31 39.98
N ALA A 59 -1.14 -8.57 39.82
CA ALA A 59 -0.33 -9.72 40.20
C ALA A 59 0.94 -9.85 39.34
N MET A 60 0.85 -9.61 38.03
CA MET A 60 2.01 -9.62 37.13
C MET A 60 2.99 -8.49 37.42
N MET A 61 2.50 -7.32 37.83
CA MET A 61 3.31 -6.17 38.21
C MET A 61 4.14 -6.46 39.46
N LEU A 62 3.53 -7.04 40.50
CA LEU A 62 4.25 -7.53 41.69
C LEU A 62 5.27 -8.61 41.34
N TRP A 63 4.86 -9.58 40.52
CA TRP A 63 5.73 -10.67 40.07
C TRP A 63 6.99 -10.17 39.33
N ARG A 64 6.84 -9.14 38.49
CA ARG A 64 7.97 -8.50 37.80
C ARG A 64 8.84 -7.70 38.76
N ALA A 65 8.23 -6.96 39.69
CA ALA A 65 8.98 -6.19 40.68
C ALA A 65 9.86 -7.10 41.55
N TRP A 66 9.36 -8.27 41.96
CA TRP A 66 10.15 -9.28 42.69
C TRP A 66 11.13 -10.09 41.83
N GLY A 67 11.37 -9.68 40.57
CA GLY A 67 12.34 -10.35 39.71
C GLY A 67 11.96 -11.79 39.35
N HIS A 68 10.66 -12.07 39.20
CA HIS A 68 10.13 -13.40 38.88
C HIS A 68 10.43 -14.48 39.94
N ARG A 69 10.57 -14.07 41.20
CA ARG A 69 10.72 -14.96 42.36
C ARG A 69 9.81 -14.49 43.48
N PHE A 70 9.43 -15.41 44.36
CA PHE A 70 8.78 -15.00 45.60
C PHE A 70 9.84 -14.41 46.55
N PRO A 71 9.53 -13.31 47.25
CA PRO A 71 10.37 -12.82 48.35
C PRO A 71 10.46 -13.87 49.46
N ASP A 72 11.61 -13.97 50.13
CA ASP A 72 11.83 -14.93 51.22
C ASP A 72 10.92 -14.64 52.44
N ASN A 73 10.57 -13.37 52.65
CA ASN A 73 9.71 -12.91 53.73
C ASN A 73 8.41 -12.30 53.17
N LEU A 74 7.43 -13.15 52.85
CA LEU A 74 6.16 -12.74 52.28
C LEU A 74 4.98 -13.14 53.18
N ALA A 75 4.23 -12.15 53.67
CA ALA A 75 2.96 -12.35 54.35
C ALA A 75 1.81 -12.22 53.35
N THR A 76 1.10 -13.33 53.09
CA THR A 76 -0.04 -13.38 52.16
C THR A 76 -1.32 -13.84 52.84
N ARG A 77 -2.47 -13.65 52.18
CA ARG A 77 -3.72 -14.36 52.49
C ARG A 77 -3.78 -15.64 51.68
N ASP A 78 -4.35 -16.70 52.27
CA ASP A 78 -4.52 -18.03 51.64
C ASP A 78 -5.23 -17.95 50.27
N GLU A 79 -6.13 -16.98 50.07
CA GLU A 79 -6.86 -16.78 48.81
C GLU A 79 -5.99 -16.29 47.64
N LEU A 80 -4.87 -15.61 47.93
CA LEU A 80 -4.00 -15.01 46.91
C LEU A 80 -2.85 -15.93 46.48
N GLU A 81 -2.49 -16.90 47.31
CA GLU A 81 -1.48 -17.93 47.02
C GLU A 81 -1.71 -18.67 45.68
N PRO A 82 -2.93 -19.17 45.35
CA PRO A 82 -3.16 -19.87 44.09
C PRO A 82 -3.01 -18.97 42.84
N VAL A 83 -3.21 -17.66 42.97
CA VAL A 83 -3.05 -16.71 41.85
C VAL A 83 -1.57 -16.59 41.48
N PHE A 84 -0.70 -16.40 42.47
CA PHE A 84 0.73 -16.33 42.23
C PHE A 84 1.34 -17.69 41.89
N ALA A 85 0.82 -18.79 42.43
CA ALA A 85 1.23 -20.15 42.02
C ALA A 85 0.98 -20.40 40.52
N ARG A 86 -0.15 -19.93 39.98
CA ARG A 86 -0.44 -19.98 38.53
C ARG A 86 0.50 -19.11 37.71
N LEU A 87 0.84 -17.90 38.18
CA LEU A 87 1.83 -17.04 37.54
C LEU A 87 3.23 -17.67 37.56
N TYR A 88 3.62 -18.31 38.66
CA TYR A 88 4.87 -19.05 38.75
C TYR A 88 4.90 -20.24 37.78
N ALA A 89 3.83 -21.03 37.73
CA ALA A 89 3.69 -22.13 36.77
C ALA A 89 3.75 -21.64 35.32
N ALA A 90 3.08 -20.53 35.00
CA ALA A 90 3.13 -19.89 33.68
C ALA A 90 4.52 -19.32 33.36
N SER A 91 5.25 -18.78 34.34
CA SER A 91 6.62 -18.28 34.15
C SER A 91 7.63 -19.41 33.90
N LYS A 92 7.34 -20.63 34.36
CA LYS A 92 8.11 -21.83 34.04
C LYS A 92 7.79 -22.43 32.68
N LEU A 93 6.72 -21.99 32.01
CA LEU A 93 6.51 -22.30 30.61
C LEU A 93 7.60 -21.56 29.84
N LYS A 94 8.69 -22.29 29.55
CA LYS A 94 9.76 -21.83 28.70
C LYS A 94 9.11 -21.31 27.42
N GLU A 95 9.34 -20.03 27.07
CA GLU A 95 9.05 -19.55 25.72
C GLU A 95 9.55 -20.61 24.76
N ALA A 96 8.66 -21.10 23.89
CA ALA A 96 9.02 -22.14 22.94
C ALA A 96 10.27 -21.66 22.22
N ALA A 97 11.42 -22.30 22.50
CA ALA A 97 12.66 -21.96 21.84
C ALA A 97 12.37 -22.00 20.33
N PRO A 98 12.89 -21.06 19.54
CA PRO A 98 12.76 -21.14 18.09
C PRO A 98 13.16 -22.55 17.67
N GLY A 99 12.25 -23.23 16.98
CA GLY A 99 12.43 -24.63 16.61
C GLY A 99 13.76 -24.83 15.88
N PRO A 100 14.33 -26.05 15.90
CA PRO A 100 15.59 -26.31 15.22
C PRO A 100 15.50 -25.84 13.76
N VAL A 101 16.44 -24.97 13.35
CA VAL A 101 16.59 -24.51 11.97
C VAL A 101 16.90 -25.72 11.09
N LEU A 102 15.87 -26.22 10.41
CA LEU A 102 16.00 -27.38 9.53
C LEU A 102 16.92 -27.00 8.34
N PRO A 103 17.78 -27.90 7.84
CA PRO A 103 18.66 -27.60 6.69
C PRO A 103 17.89 -27.22 5.40
N LEU A 104 16.56 -27.42 5.38
CA LEU A 104 15.64 -27.03 4.31
C LEU A 104 14.79 -25.78 4.64
N GLU A 105 15.19 -24.96 5.62
CA GLU A 105 14.44 -23.74 5.98
C GLU A 105 14.29 -22.75 4.81
N TRP A 106 15.22 -22.77 3.85
CA TRP A 106 15.11 -22.04 2.59
C TRP A 106 13.92 -22.52 1.73
N VAL A 107 13.58 -23.81 1.76
CA VAL A 107 12.37 -24.37 1.12
C VAL A 107 11.11 -23.97 1.89
N ALA A 108 11.17 -23.93 3.22
CA ALA A 108 10.03 -23.48 4.04
C ALA A 108 9.75 -21.98 3.86
N THR A 109 10.79 -21.15 3.74
CA THR A 109 10.68 -19.72 3.44
C THR A 109 10.21 -19.47 2.01
N LEU A 110 10.74 -20.18 1.02
CA LEU A 110 10.19 -20.17 -0.35
C LEU A 110 8.74 -20.65 -0.39
N GLY A 111 8.41 -21.70 0.36
CA GLY A 111 7.05 -22.25 0.46
C GLY A 111 6.07 -21.24 1.05
N SER A 112 6.43 -20.57 2.15
CA SER A 112 5.60 -19.53 2.75
C SER A 112 5.44 -18.30 1.86
N LEU A 113 6.51 -17.86 1.18
CA LEU A 113 6.45 -16.78 0.19
C LEU A 113 5.53 -17.14 -0.98
N SER A 114 5.66 -18.36 -1.51
CA SER A 114 4.83 -18.88 -2.60
C SER A 114 3.35 -18.93 -2.20
N LEU A 115 3.05 -19.45 -1.01
CA LEU A 115 1.68 -19.50 -0.48
C LEU A 115 1.10 -18.10 -0.25
N HIS A 116 1.90 -17.14 0.22
CA HIS A 116 1.47 -15.76 0.34
C HIS A 116 1.16 -15.14 -1.03
N LEU A 117 2.05 -15.30 -2.00
CA LEU A 117 1.85 -14.82 -3.37
C LEU A 117 0.59 -15.45 -4.00
N TRP A 118 0.39 -16.76 -3.81
CA TRP A 118 -0.80 -17.45 -4.28
C TRP A 118 -2.08 -16.86 -3.70
N ARG A 119 -2.12 -16.60 -2.38
CA ARG A 119 -3.26 -15.92 -1.75
C ARG A 119 -3.49 -14.51 -2.32
N HIS A 120 -2.43 -13.76 -2.60
CA HIS A 120 -2.56 -12.46 -3.28
C HIS A 120 -3.18 -12.59 -4.66
N LEU A 121 -2.75 -13.57 -5.46
CA LEU A 121 -3.30 -13.82 -6.79
C LEU A 121 -4.77 -14.23 -6.74
N VAL A 122 -5.14 -15.14 -5.83
CA VAL A 122 -6.54 -15.57 -5.66
C VAL A 122 -7.44 -14.42 -5.25
N ASP A 123 -7.03 -13.61 -4.28
CA ASP A 123 -7.84 -12.46 -3.83
C ASP A 123 -7.92 -11.36 -4.91
N PHE A 124 -6.85 -11.17 -5.68
CA PHE A 124 -6.86 -10.26 -6.83
C PHE A 124 -7.82 -10.76 -7.92
N ALA A 125 -7.80 -12.06 -8.23
CA ALA A 125 -8.74 -12.68 -9.15
C ALA A 125 -10.19 -12.56 -8.65
N GLY A 126 -10.42 -12.71 -7.34
CA GLY A 126 -11.71 -12.46 -6.72
C GLY A 126 -12.19 -11.02 -6.88
N LEU A 127 -11.30 -10.03 -6.70
CA LEU A 127 -11.61 -8.61 -6.92
C LEU A 127 -11.96 -8.33 -8.38
N VAL A 128 -11.21 -8.89 -9.33
CA VAL A 128 -11.49 -8.79 -10.77
C VAL A 128 -12.88 -9.36 -11.07
N GLY A 129 -13.18 -10.57 -10.57
CA GLY A 129 -14.48 -11.21 -10.72
C GLY A 129 -15.62 -10.36 -10.15
N GLN A 130 -15.43 -9.78 -8.97
CA GLN A 130 -16.41 -8.90 -8.35
C GLN A 130 -16.65 -7.62 -9.17
N VAL A 131 -15.61 -6.99 -9.70
CA VAL A 131 -15.76 -5.80 -10.56
C VAL A 131 -16.48 -6.13 -11.86
N VAL A 132 -16.25 -7.31 -12.45
CA VAL A 132 -17.01 -7.77 -13.62
C VAL A 132 -18.50 -7.93 -13.29
N LEU A 133 -18.82 -8.48 -12.12
CA LEU A 133 -20.21 -8.57 -11.64
C LEU A 133 -20.82 -7.19 -11.38
N ASP A 134 -20.07 -6.26 -10.81
CA ASP A 134 -20.52 -4.88 -10.57
C ASP A 134 -20.81 -4.16 -11.90
N ILE A 135 -19.94 -4.31 -12.91
CA ILE A 135 -20.17 -3.80 -14.28
C ILE A 135 -21.47 -4.37 -14.84
N TRP A 136 -21.66 -5.69 -14.74
CA TRP A 136 -22.88 -6.35 -15.21
C TRP A 136 -24.15 -5.83 -14.50
N GLN A 137 -24.07 -5.62 -13.19
CA GLN A 137 -25.18 -5.07 -12.40
C GLN A 137 -25.51 -3.63 -12.83
N VAL A 138 -24.51 -2.76 -13.03
CA VAL A 138 -24.73 -1.39 -13.50
C VAL A 138 -25.31 -1.37 -14.92
N ILE A 139 -24.90 -2.29 -15.79
CA ILE A 139 -25.51 -2.42 -17.13
C ILE A 139 -26.99 -2.80 -17.03
N ARG A 140 -27.37 -3.67 -16.10
CA ARG A 140 -28.77 -4.05 -15.87
C ARG A 140 -29.60 -2.95 -15.20
N ALA A 141 -29.02 -2.19 -14.29
CA ALA A 141 -29.69 -1.14 -13.52
C ALA A 141 -28.86 0.16 -13.50
N PRO A 142 -28.79 0.90 -14.61
CA PRO A 142 -27.89 2.05 -14.74
C PRO A 142 -28.23 3.19 -13.78
N ARG A 143 -29.48 3.29 -13.29
CA ARG A 143 -29.87 4.34 -12.32
C ARG A 143 -29.27 4.12 -10.92
N GLU A 144 -28.86 2.90 -10.59
CA GLU A 144 -28.29 2.54 -9.29
C GLU A 144 -26.77 2.73 -9.24
N GLY A 145 -26.16 3.08 -10.38
CA GLY A 145 -24.71 3.28 -10.50
C GLY A 145 -24.20 4.50 -9.72
N PRO A 146 -22.99 4.43 -9.12
CA PRO A 146 -22.36 5.52 -8.38
C PRO A 146 -21.76 6.59 -9.30
N TRP A 147 -22.59 7.24 -10.14
CA TRP A 147 -22.14 8.18 -11.17
C TRP A 147 -21.46 9.43 -10.61
N ARG A 148 -21.94 9.93 -9.47
CA ARG A 148 -21.35 11.11 -8.79
C ARG A 148 -19.93 10.82 -8.29
N GLU A 149 -19.70 9.64 -7.74
CA GLU A 149 -18.39 9.22 -7.26
C GLU A 149 -17.45 8.95 -8.44
N SER A 150 -17.99 8.38 -9.54
CA SER A 150 -17.24 8.11 -10.76
C SER A 150 -16.76 9.39 -11.45
N SER A 151 -17.64 10.39 -11.59
CA SER A 151 -17.28 11.68 -12.19
C SER A 151 -16.27 12.47 -11.33
N ALA A 152 -16.40 12.40 -10.00
CA ALA A 152 -15.44 13.01 -9.10
C ALA A 152 -14.04 12.37 -9.21
N ASN A 153 -13.97 11.04 -9.33
CA ASN A 153 -12.71 10.34 -9.55
C ASN A 153 -12.14 10.62 -10.95
N LEU A 154 -12.98 10.74 -11.99
CA LEU A 154 -12.56 11.11 -13.34
C LEU A 154 -11.89 12.49 -13.36
N TYR A 155 -12.47 13.48 -12.67
CA TYR A 155 -11.88 14.81 -12.56
C TYR A 155 -10.55 14.80 -11.78
N LYS A 156 -10.50 14.10 -10.63
CA LYS A 156 -9.31 14.06 -9.77
C LYS A 156 -8.14 13.31 -10.43
N SER A 157 -8.42 12.18 -11.08
CA SER A 157 -7.39 11.31 -11.66
C SER A 157 -7.07 11.65 -13.11
N GLY A 158 -8.03 12.16 -13.88
CA GLY A 158 -7.82 12.62 -15.26
C GLY A 158 -7.34 14.07 -15.30
N VAL A 159 -8.25 15.01 -15.13
CA VAL A 159 -7.99 16.45 -15.37
C VAL A 159 -6.84 16.98 -14.53
N ARG A 160 -6.81 16.68 -13.23
CA ARG A 160 -5.71 17.16 -12.37
C ARG A 160 -4.35 16.50 -12.67
N ALA A 161 -4.29 15.41 -13.44
CA ALA A 161 -3.04 14.78 -13.85
C ALA A 161 -2.44 15.44 -15.10
N MET A 162 -3.27 16.08 -15.94
CA MET A 162 -2.87 16.66 -17.23
C MET A 162 -1.65 17.60 -17.17
N PRO A 163 -1.48 18.49 -16.16
CA PRO A 163 -0.31 19.38 -16.12
C PRO A 163 1.01 18.63 -15.90
N VAL A 164 0.99 17.62 -15.03
CA VAL A 164 2.19 16.82 -14.73
C VAL A 164 2.55 15.94 -15.92
N THR A 165 1.55 15.30 -16.55
CA THR A 165 1.81 14.47 -17.73
C THR A 165 2.23 15.31 -18.94
N ALA A 166 1.71 16.54 -19.08
CA ALA A 166 2.17 17.50 -20.09
C ALA A 166 3.64 17.86 -19.91
N LEU A 167 4.04 18.30 -18.71
CA LEU A 167 5.41 18.69 -18.44
C LEU A 167 6.40 17.53 -18.67
N VAL A 168 6.10 16.36 -18.10
CA VAL A 168 6.97 15.19 -18.23
C VAL A 168 6.99 14.68 -19.67
N GLY A 169 5.83 14.62 -20.34
CA GLY A 169 5.73 14.21 -21.74
C GLY A 169 6.53 15.12 -22.66
N PHE A 170 6.42 16.44 -22.49
CA PHE A 170 7.17 17.42 -23.27
C PHE A 170 8.69 17.23 -23.12
N LEU A 171 9.17 17.12 -21.87
CA LEU A 171 10.59 16.93 -21.59
C LEU A 171 11.12 15.61 -22.16
N ILE A 172 10.36 14.52 -22.02
CA ILE A 172 10.75 13.23 -22.58
C ILE A 172 10.76 13.28 -24.12
N GLY A 173 9.80 13.99 -24.73
CA GLY A 173 9.78 14.25 -26.17
C GLY A 173 11.04 14.96 -26.66
N ILE A 174 11.46 16.02 -25.97
CA ILE A 174 12.72 16.73 -26.26
C ILE A 174 13.92 15.78 -26.15
N VAL A 175 14.04 15.05 -25.05
CA VAL A 175 15.18 14.16 -24.80
C VAL A 175 15.24 13.04 -25.84
N LEU A 176 14.10 12.42 -26.16
CA LEU A 176 14.02 11.35 -27.15
C LEU A 176 14.39 11.86 -28.55
N SER A 177 13.87 13.04 -28.94
CA SER A 177 14.22 13.70 -30.19
C SER A 177 15.72 14.00 -30.27
N TYR A 178 16.27 14.62 -29.23
CA TYR A 178 17.68 14.96 -29.19
C TYR A 178 18.58 13.73 -29.36
N LEU A 179 18.32 12.65 -28.62
CA LEU A 179 19.09 11.42 -28.71
C LEU A 179 18.93 10.74 -30.08
N SER A 180 17.72 10.72 -30.63
CA SER A 180 17.46 10.12 -31.94
C SER A 180 18.10 10.92 -33.07
N ALA A 181 18.04 12.25 -33.00
CA ALA A 181 18.66 13.16 -33.97
C ALA A 181 20.18 12.96 -34.05
N LEU A 182 20.85 12.85 -32.90
CA LEU A 182 22.29 12.58 -32.86
C LEU A 182 22.67 11.27 -33.52
N GLN A 183 21.84 10.22 -33.38
CA GLN A 183 22.08 8.95 -34.04
C GLN A 183 21.83 9.04 -35.55
N LEU A 184 20.70 9.62 -35.97
CA LEU A 184 20.31 9.73 -37.39
C LEU A 184 21.28 10.58 -38.22
N LYS A 185 21.80 11.66 -37.63
CA LYS A 185 22.77 12.54 -38.28
C LYS A 185 24.04 11.80 -38.70
N ASN A 186 24.47 10.82 -37.91
CA ASN A 186 25.65 10.00 -38.24
C ASN A 186 25.40 9.08 -39.44
N PHE A 187 24.14 8.75 -39.74
CA PHE A 187 23.73 7.92 -40.87
C PHE A 187 23.17 8.73 -42.06
N GLY A 188 23.12 10.06 -41.96
CA GLY A 188 22.50 10.93 -42.97
C GLY A 188 21.00 10.71 -43.15
N ALA A 189 20.32 10.21 -42.11
CA ALA A 189 18.96 9.70 -42.16
C ALA A 189 17.93 10.64 -41.50
N ASP A 190 18.20 11.95 -41.48
CA ASP A 190 17.49 12.96 -40.68
C ASP A 190 15.97 12.97 -40.87
N ILE A 191 15.49 12.67 -42.08
CA ILE A 191 14.07 12.61 -42.44
C ILE A 191 13.28 11.54 -41.67
N PHE A 192 13.96 10.49 -41.16
CA PHE A 192 13.31 9.39 -40.44
C PHE A 192 13.04 9.71 -38.96
N ILE A 193 13.47 10.87 -38.46
CA ILE A 193 13.19 11.26 -37.08
C ILE A 193 11.69 11.30 -36.78
N VAL A 194 10.88 11.75 -37.74
CA VAL A 194 9.41 11.81 -37.60
C VAL A 194 8.82 10.41 -37.47
N ASN A 195 9.42 9.41 -38.15
CA ASN A 195 9.01 8.02 -38.03
C ASN A 195 9.29 7.48 -36.63
N ILE A 196 10.53 7.63 -36.16
CA ILE A 196 10.97 7.13 -34.85
C ILE A 196 10.13 7.76 -33.74
N LEU A 197 9.95 9.08 -33.79
CA LEU A 197 9.15 9.79 -32.79
C LEU A 197 7.67 9.43 -32.88
N GLY A 198 7.09 9.48 -34.07
CA GLY A 198 5.67 9.21 -34.28
C GLY A 198 5.30 7.79 -33.84
N MET A 199 5.96 6.78 -34.38
CA MET A 199 5.71 5.38 -34.04
C MET A 199 6.09 5.09 -32.59
N GLY A 200 7.28 5.51 -32.15
CA GLY A 200 7.78 5.21 -30.80
C GLY A 200 6.94 5.84 -29.69
N ILE A 201 6.54 7.11 -29.85
CA ILE A 201 5.75 7.82 -28.85
C ILE A 201 4.31 7.34 -28.85
N ILE A 202 3.64 7.28 -30.01
CA ILE A 202 2.20 6.95 -30.04
C ILE A 202 1.97 5.51 -29.61
N ARG A 203 2.78 4.57 -30.11
CA ARG A 203 2.49 3.13 -29.97
C ARG A 203 2.93 2.54 -28.63
N GLU A 204 4.08 2.97 -28.12
CA GLU A 204 4.72 2.34 -26.96
C GLU A 204 4.90 3.33 -25.81
N LEU A 205 5.69 4.39 -26.02
CA LEU A 205 6.15 5.25 -24.94
C LEU A 205 4.99 6.04 -24.29
N GLY A 206 4.05 6.56 -25.09
CA GLY A 206 2.91 7.35 -24.62
C GLY A 206 2.04 6.59 -23.60
N PRO A 207 1.50 5.41 -23.97
CA PRO A 207 0.75 4.56 -23.04
C PRO A 207 1.51 4.21 -21.76
N VAL A 208 2.78 3.81 -21.88
CA VAL A 208 3.61 3.39 -20.73
C VAL A 208 3.90 4.58 -19.80
N LEU A 209 4.29 5.73 -20.34
CA LEU A 209 4.59 6.93 -19.54
C LEU A 209 3.38 7.39 -18.73
N VAL A 210 2.22 7.44 -19.37
CA VAL A 210 0.99 7.84 -18.69
C VAL A 210 0.64 6.84 -17.59
N ALA A 211 0.75 5.54 -17.86
CA ALA A 211 0.47 4.52 -16.87
C ALA A 211 1.39 4.58 -15.65
N VAL A 212 2.70 4.80 -15.84
CA VAL A 212 3.66 4.96 -14.75
C VAL A 212 3.35 6.22 -13.91
N LEU A 213 3.08 7.36 -14.57
CA LEU A 213 2.76 8.61 -13.89
C LEU A 213 1.43 8.52 -13.11
N VAL A 214 0.41 7.93 -13.71
CA VAL A 214 -0.92 7.77 -13.09
C VAL A 214 -0.87 6.74 -11.96
N ALA A 215 -0.10 5.65 -12.09
CA ALA A 215 0.14 4.72 -10.98
C ALA A 215 0.78 5.44 -9.78
N GLY A 216 1.84 6.23 -10.02
CA GLY A 216 2.54 6.97 -8.99
C GLY A 216 1.69 8.05 -8.30
N ARG A 217 0.93 8.84 -9.07
CA ARG A 217 0.14 9.96 -8.53
C ARG A 217 -1.26 9.54 -8.06
N SER A 218 -2.04 8.95 -8.96
CA SER A 218 -3.45 8.66 -8.73
C SER A 218 -3.66 7.29 -8.10
N GLY A 219 -2.86 6.29 -8.48
CA GLY A 219 -2.87 4.97 -7.84
C GLY A 219 -2.51 5.06 -6.36
N SER A 220 -1.40 5.73 -6.02
CA SER A 220 -1.02 5.97 -4.61
C SER A 220 -2.10 6.71 -3.82
N ALA A 221 -2.67 7.78 -4.38
CA ALA A 221 -3.74 8.54 -3.73
C ALA A 221 -5.00 7.69 -3.52
N MET A 222 -5.35 6.81 -4.46
CA MET A 222 -6.48 5.88 -4.32
C MET A 222 -6.23 4.84 -3.23
N THR A 223 -5.03 4.25 -3.20
CA THR A 223 -4.62 3.32 -2.14
C THR A 223 -4.65 3.99 -0.77
N ALA A 224 -4.09 5.20 -0.67
CA ALA A 224 -4.08 5.97 0.57
C ALA A 224 -5.50 6.32 1.05
N GLN A 225 -6.38 6.75 0.14
CA GLN A 225 -7.78 7.03 0.47
C GLN A 225 -8.50 5.81 1.04
N LEU A 226 -8.40 4.66 0.36
CA LEU A 226 -9.03 3.43 0.84
C LEU A 226 -8.40 2.94 2.16
N GLY A 227 -7.09 3.10 2.31
CA GLY A 227 -6.40 2.75 3.54
C GLY A 227 -6.79 3.64 4.72
N VAL A 228 -6.97 4.94 4.51
CA VAL A 228 -7.51 5.85 5.53
C VAL A 228 -8.92 5.43 5.92
N MET A 229 -9.80 5.17 4.95
CA MET A 229 -11.16 4.67 5.20
C MET A 229 -11.17 3.31 5.95
N ARG A 230 -10.11 2.51 5.79
CA ARG A 230 -9.94 1.25 6.52
C ARG A 230 -9.51 1.50 7.97
N VAL A 231 -8.61 2.45 8.19
CA VAL A 231 -8.11 2.84 9.53
C VAL A 231 -9.19 3.57 10.34
N THR A 232 -10.06 4.35 9.68
CA THR A 232 -11.22 5.04 10.30
C THR A 232 -12.47 4.16 10.41
N GLU A 233 -12.36 2.87 10.09
CA GLU A 233 -13.46 1.89 10.12
C GLU A 233 -14.66 2.21 9.19
N GLU A 234 -14.55 3.21 8.29
CA GLU A 234 -15.59 3.57 7.33
C GLU A 234 -15.96 2.40 6.40
N ILE A 235 -14.98 1.58 6.02
CA ILE A 235 -15.22 0.40 5.17
C ILE A 235 -16.05 -0.66 5.91
N ASP A 236 -15.84 -0.82 7.21
CA ASP A 236 -16.61 -1.77 8.01
C ASP A 236 -18.01 -1.24 8.33
N ALA A 237 -18.14 0.07 8.58
CA ALA A 237 -19.44 0.75 8.68
C ALA A 237 -20.28 0.61 7.40
N LEU A 238 -19.67 0.73 6.21
CA LEU A 238 -20.37 0.48 4.95
C LEU A 238 -20.93 -0.95 4.85
N ALA A 239 -20.17 -1.93 5.36
CA ALA A 239 -20.57 -3.32 5.33
C ALA A 239 -21.72 -3.63 6.29
N THR A 240 -21.73 -3.01 7.48
CA THR A 240 -22.84 -3.18 8.44
C THR A 240 -24.12 -2.51 7.95
N MET A 241 -24.03 -1.46 7.12
CA MET A 241 -25.16 -0.87 6.43
C MET A 241 -25.66 -1.69 5.22
N GLY A 242 -25.06 -2.84 4.92
CA GLY A 242 -25.44 -3.69 3.78
C GLY A 242 -25.02 -3.12 2.41
N VAL A 243 -24.10 -2.14 2.38
CA VAL A 243 -23.62 -1.53 1.14
C VAL A 243 -22.43 -2.33 0.60
N SER A 244 -22.50 -2.73 -0.67
CA SER A 244 -21.38 -3.41 -1.35
C SER A 244 -20.15 -2.49 -1.44
N ARG A 245 -19.05 -2.92 -0.81
CA ARG A 245 -17.75 -2.22 -0.83
C ARG A 245 -17.20 -2.09 -2.24
N SER A 246 -17.32 -3.14 -3.06
CA SER A 246 -16.79 -3.16 -4.42
C SER A 246 -17.53 -2.18 -5.32
N MET A 247 -18.87 -2.25 -5.32
CA MET A 247 -19.72 -1.36 -6.10
C MET A 247 -19.50 0.12 -5.74
N ARG A 248 -19.34 0.44 -4.45
CA ARG A 248 -19.26 1.85 -4.01
C ARG A 248 -17.84 2.42 -3.96
N LEU A 249 -16.82 1.59 -3.77
CA LEU A 249 -15.44 2.09 -3.59
C LEU A 249 -14.55 1.77 -4.80
N VAL A 250 -14.67 0.57 -5.37
CA VAL A 250 -13.76 0.05 -6.40
C VAL A 250 -14.26 0.43 -7.80
N PHE A 251 -15.52 0.12 -8.10
CA PHE A 251 -16.12 0.37 -9.41
C PHE A 251 -15.97 1.84 -9.90
N PRO A 252 -16.26 2.88 -9.09
CA PRO A 252 -16.10 4.27 -9.53
C PRO A 252 -14.67 4.64 -9.91
N LYS A 253 -13.68 4.04 -9.24
CA LYS A 253 -12.25 4.28 -9.49
C LYS A 253 -11.80 3.57 -10.77
N VAL A 254 -12.23 2.33 -10.97
CA VAL A 254 -11.95 1.55 -12.19
C VAL A 254 -12.58 2.23 -13.41
N LEU A 255 -13.86 2.61 -13.33
CA LEU A 255 -14.54 3.29 -14.42
C LEU A 255 -13.89 4.64 -14.74
N ALA A 256 -13.55 5.41 -13.71
CA ALA A 256 -12.87 6.69 -13.89
C ALA A 256 -11.53 6.54 -14.61
N LEU A 257 -10.68 5.59 -14.22
CA LEU A 257 -9.39 5.39 -14.89
C LEU A 257 -9.53 4.78 -16.28
N ALA A 258 -10.48 3.86 -16.49
CA ALA A 258 -10.75 3.28 -17.81
C ALA A 258 -11.06 4.35 -18.85
N ILE A 259 -11.75 5.43 -18.45
CA ILE A 259 -12.08 6.57 -19.33
C ILE A 259 -10.95 7.61 -19.34
N ALA A 260 -10.36 7.93 -18.19
CA ALA A 260 -9.34 8.98 -18.08
C ALA A 260 -8.05 8.62 -18.83
N MET A 261 -7.60 7.38 -18.72
CA MET A 261 -6.30 6.95 -19.23
C MET A 261 -6.15 7.05 -20.74
N PRO A 262 -7.07 6.56 -21.60
CA PRO A 262 -6.93 6.76 -23.05
C PRO A 262 -6.87 8.24 -23.45
N LEU A 263 -7.64 9.10 -22.77
CA LEU A 263 -7.59 10.55 -22.99
C LEU A 263 -6.26 11.16 -22.57
N LEU A 264 -5.70 10.72 -21.44
CA LEU A 264 -4.38 11.13 -20.98
C LEU A 264 -3.27 10.63 -21.92
N VAL A 265 -3.39 9.42 -22.48
CA VAL A 265 -2.46 8.88 -23.49
C VAL A 265 -2.44 9.76 -24.72
N LEU A 266 -3.61 10.12 -25.25
CA LEU A 266 -3.72 11.03 -26.39
C LEU A 266 -3.09 12.40 -26.09
N TRP A 267 -3.45 12.99 -24.95
CA TRP A 267 -2.92 14.28 -24.48
C TRP A 267 -1.40 14.28 -24.34
N THR A 268 -0.87 13.27 -23.64
CA THR A 268 0.57 13.17 -23.34
C THR A 268 1.38 12.87 -24.60
N SER A 269 0.86 12.02 -25.49
CA SER A 269 1.51 11.73 -26.77
C SER A 269 1.58 12.96 -27.66
N ALA A 270 0.49 13.75 -27.73
CA ALA A 270 0.50 15.01 -28.47
C ALA A 270 1.54 16.00 -27.93
N ILE A 271 1.63 16.14 -26.60
CA ILE A 271 2.61 17.05 -25.97
C ILE A 271 4.05 16.55 -26.11
N ALA A 272 4.26 15.24 -26.01
CA ALA A 272 5.57 14.63 -26.25
C ALA A 272 6.02 14.84 -27.70
N LEU A 273 5.12 14.69 -28.68
CA LEU A 273 5.40 14.99 -30.08
C LEU A 273 5.70 16.48 -30.32
N MET A 274 5.00 17.39 -29.63
CA MET A 274 5.33 18.82 -29.70
C MET A 274 6.74 19.11 -29.15
N GLY A 275 7.11 18.51 -28.01
CA GLY A 275 8.47 18.63 -27.48
C GLY A 275 9.52 18.07 -28.42
N GLY A 276 9.23 16.92 -29.04
CA GLY A 276 10.08 16.31 -30.04
C GLY A 276 10.22 17.16 -31.31
N MET A 277 9.14 17.77 -31.77
CA MET A 277 9.14 18.67 -32.92
C MET A 277 10.01 19.92 -32.68
N VAL A 278 9.92 20.53 -31.49
CA VAL A 278 10.76 21.67 -31.11
C VAL A 278 12.25 21.28 -31.14
N SER A 279 12.59 20.14 -30.55
CA SER A 279 13.96 19.62 -30.56
C SER A 279 14.45 19.30 -31.99
N ALA A 280 13.65 18.61 -32.79
CA ALA A 280 14.02 18.23 -34.16
C ALA A 280 14.40 19.44 -35.03
N GLN A 281 13.71 20.58 -34.86
CA GLN A 281 14.08 21.82 -35.55
C GLN A 281 15.47 22.31 -35.12
N PHE A 282 15.76 22.38 -33.81
CA PHE A 282 17.05 22.88 -33.34
C PHE A 282 18.23 21.96 -33.65
N GLN A 283 18.01 20.66 -33.81
CA GLN A 283 19.08 19.68 -34.02
C GLN A 283 19.34 19.34 -35.49
N LEU A 284 18.28 19.25 -36.29
CA LEU A 284 18.32 18.77 -37.68
C LEU A 284 17.77 19.80 -38.69
N ASP A 285 17.40 21.01 -38.24
CA ASP A 285 16.82 22.08 -39.06
C ASP A 285 15.54 21.66 -39.81
N ILE A 286 14.79 20.72 -39.23
CA ILE A 286 13.53 20.23 -39.79
C ILE A 286 12.42 21.23 -39.46
N SER A 287 11.74 21.73 -40.51
CA SER A 287 10.64 22.68 -40.33
C SER A 287 9.43 22.03 -39.65
N TYR A 288 8.71 22.83 -38.86
CA TYR A 288 7.46 22.38 -38.21
C TYR A 288 6.40 21.93 -39.22
N GLY A 289 6.32 22.61 -40.37
CA GLY A 289 5.40 22.24 -41.46
C GLY A 289 5.68 20.84 -41.98
N PHE A 290 6.96 20.52 -42.22
CA PHE A 290 7.37 19.18 -42.66
C PHE A 290 7.00 18.11 -41.62
N PHE A 291 7.23 18.38 -40.32
CA PHE A 291 6.91 17.43 -39.26
C PHE A 291 5.40 17.11 -39.22
N ILE A 292 4.56 18.13 -39.25
CA ILE A 292 3.10 17.99 -39.18
C ILE A 292 2.54 17.30 -40.44
N GLU A 293 3.10 17.58 -41.62
CA GLU A 293 2.66 16.94 -42.86
C GLU A 293 3.12 15.47 -42.97
N THR A 294 4.29 15.16 -42.41
CA THR A 294 4.90 13.83 -42.50
C THR A 294 4.33 12.86 -41.45
N LEU A 295 4.00 13.34 -40.25
CA LEU A 295 3.54 12.49 -39.14
C LEU A 295 2.36 11.57 -39.51
N PRO A 296 1.26 12.05 -40.16
CA PRO A 296 0.13 11.18 -40.53
C PRO A 296 0.46 10.20 -41.66
N LYS A 297 1.45 10.53 -42.51
CA LYS A 297 1.90 9.65 -43.59
C LYS A 297 2.69 8.46 -43.06
N VAL A 298 3.37 8.66 -41.93
CA VAL A 298 4.29 7.68 -41.35
C VAL A 298 3.66 6.89 -40.21
N VAL A 299 2.68 7.44 -39.49
CA VAL A 299 1.98 6.76 -38.40
C VAL A 299 0.57 6.37 -38.83
N PRO A 300 0.31 5.08 -39.15
CA PRO A 300 -1.03 4.60 -39.42
C PRO A 300 -1.99 4.85 -38.25
N VAL A 301 -3.24 5.23 -38.56
CA VAL A 301 -4.30 5.47 -37.56
C VAL A 301 -4.56 4.22 -36.68
N ALA A 302 -4.28 3.02 -37.18
CA ALA A 302 -4.35 1.79 -36.40
C ALA A 302 -3.51 1.85 -35.11
N ASN A 303 -2.33 2.48 -35.13
CA ASN A 303 -1.47 2.62 -33.96
C ASN A 303 -2.10 3.51 -32.88
N LEU A 304 -2.89 4.51 -33.28
CA LEU A 304 -3.64 5.34 -32.35
C LEU A 304 -4.72 4.53 -31.61
N TYR A 305 -5.47 3.68 -32.32
CA TYR A 305 -6.45 2.80 -31.69
C TYR A 305 -5.81 1.78 -30.74
N ILE A 306 -4.65 1.22 -31.10
CA ILE A 306 -3.88 0.34 -30.22
C ILE A 306 -3.45 1.09 -28.95
N ALA A 307 -2.95 2.32 -29.09
CA ALA A 307 -2.54 3.15 -27.95
C ALA A 307 -3.71 3.46 -27.01
N LEU A 308 -4.89 3.79 -27.56
CA LEU A 308 -6.10 4.04 -26.78
C LEU A 308 -6.57 2.77 -26.06
N ALA A 309 -6.58 1.62 -26.75
CA ALA A 309 -6.94 0.34 -26.16
C ALA A 309 -5.99 -0.05 -25.01
N LYS A 310 -4.67 0.09 -25.21
CA LYS A 310 -3.66 -0.07 -24.15
C LYS A 310 -3.97 0.86 -22.97
N GLY A 311 -4.28 2.14 -23.25
CA GLY A 311 -4.65 3.12 -22.23
C GLY A 311 -5.82 2.67 -21.35
N VAL A 312 -6.90 2.13 -21.95
CA VAL A 312 -8.05 1.60 -21.20
C VAL A 312 -7.63 0.45 -20.28
N VAL A 313 -6.89 -0.54 -20.83
CA VAL A 313 -6.42 -1.72 -20.08
C VAL A 313 -5.51 -1.32 -18.93
N PHE A 314 -4.54 -0.45 -19.17
CA PHE A 314 -3.64 0.06 -18.14
C PHE A 314 -4.39 0.82 -17.05
N GLY A 315 -5.40 1.62 -17.42
CA GLY A 315 -6.24 2.31 -16.43
C GLY A 315 -7.00 1.37 -15.52
N ILE A 316 -7.59 0.32 -16.08
CA ILE A 316 -8.29 -0.71 -15.30
C ILE A 316 -7.31 -1.42 -14.35
N LEU A 317 -6.14 -1.84 -14.86
CA LEU A 317 -5.14 -2.54 -14.07
C LEU A 317 -4.61 -1.68 -12.92
N VAL A 318 -4.24 -0.42 -13.19
CA VAL A 318 -3.76 0.51 -12.16
C VAL A 318 -4.83 0.73 -11.08
N ALA A 319 -6.09 0.91 -11.47
CA ALA A 319 -7.18 1.09 -10.50
C ALA A 319 -7.41 -0.17 -9.65
N LEU A 320 -7.39 -1.36 -10.26
CA LEU A 320 -7.58 -2.63 -9.56
C LEU A 320 -6.45 -2.91 -8.57
N VAL A 321 -5.20 -2.72 -8.99
CA VAL A 321 -4.03 -2.89 -8.10
C VAL A 321 -4.11 -1.88 -6.95
N ALA A 322 -4.41 -0.61 -7.24
CA ALA A 322 -4.56 0.41 -6.21
C ALA A 322 -5.66 0.09 -5.19
N CYS A 323 -6.78 -0.45 -5.65
CA CYS A 323 -7.88 -0.87 -4.79
C CYS A 323 -7.54 -2.13 -3.98
N HIS A 324 -6.86 -3.10 -4.58
CA HIS A 324 -6.43 -4.33 -3.91
C HIS A 324 -5.54 -4.02 -2.70
N PHE A 325 -4.51 -3.19 -2.89
CA PHE A 325 -3.63 -2.79 -1.79
C PHE A 325 -4.33 -1.87 -0.78
N GLY A 326 -5.21 -0.97 -1.24
CA GLY A 326 -5.95 -0.05 -0.37
C GLY A 326 -6.92 -0.75 0.58
N LEU A 327 -7.61 -1.79 0.10
CA LEU A 327 -8.55 -2.58 0.90
C LEU A 327 -7.87 -3.51 1.92
N ARG A 328 -6.57 -3.80 1.74
CA ARG A 328 -5.78 -4.70 2.59
C ARG A 328 -4.94 -4.01 3.66
N VAL A 329 -5.01 -2.68 3.74
CA VAL A 329 -4.32 -1.89 4.77
C VAL A 329 -4.78 -2.35 6.17
N ARG A 330 -3.83 -2.58 7.08
CA ARG A 330 -4.14 -2.85 8.49
C ARG A 330 -4.45 -1.53 9.21
N PRO A 331 -5.15 -1.54 10.36
CA PRO A 331 -5.51 -0.33 11.12
C PRO A 331 -4.30 0.33 11.83
N ASN A 332 -3.21 0.60 11.09
CA ASN A 332 -2.04 1.30 11.57
C ASN A 332 -1.41 2.13 10.43
N THR A 333 -0.69 3.18 10.80
CA THR A 333 -0.11 4.15 9.85
C THR A 333 1.06 3.57 9.06
N GLU A 334 1.80 2.61 9.63
CA GLU A 334 2.91 1.93 8.97
C GLU A 334 2.44 1.03 7.82
N SER A 335 1.34 0.28 8.02
CA SER A 335 0.75 -0.54 6.96
C SER A 335 0.18 0.32 5.84
N LEU A 336 -0.36 1.50 6.15
CA LEU A 336 -0.86 2.43 5.15
C LEU A 336 0.25 2.88 4.18
N SER A 337 1.39 3.32 4.72
CA SER A 337 2.51 3.78 3.88
C SER A 337 3.13 2.61 3.10
N ALA A 338 3.33 1.46 3.74
CA ALA A 338 3.90 0.27 3.10
C ALA A 338 3.03 -0.22 1.92
N ASN A 339 1.71 -0.34 2.10
CA ASN A 339 0.81 -0.76 1.02
C ASN A 339 0.68 0.31 -0.09
N THR A 340 0.81 1.60 0.24
CA THR A 340 0.81 2.66 -0.77
C THR A 340 2.02 2.54 -1.70
N THR A 341 3.21 2.29 -1.16
CA THR A 341 4.41 2.06 -1.97
C THR A 341 4.32 0.75 -2.75
N ALA A 342 3.88 -0.34 -2.10
CA ALA A 342 3.71 -1.64 -2.76
C ALA A 342 2.70 -1.59 -3.92
N SER A 343 1.64 -0.79 -3.78
CA SER A 343 0.65 -0.53 -4.82
C SER A 343 1.27 0.11 -6.06
N VAL A 344 2.09 1.15 -5.89
CA VAL A 344 2.75 1.85 -7.00
C VAL A 344 3.72 0.91 -7.73
N VAL A 345 4.58 0.21 -7.00
CA VAL A 345 5.56 -0.72 -7.58
C VAL A 345 4.84 -1.84 -8.33
N SER A 346 3.84 -2.47 -7.70
CA SER A 346 3.08 -3.56 -8.33
C SER A 346 2.31 -3.09 -9.57
N SER A 347 1.73 -1.88 -9.53
CA SER A 347 1.02 -1.31 -10.68
C SER A 347 1.96 -1.11 -11.86
N ILE A 348 3.14 -0.54 -11.62
CA ILE A 348 4.16 -0.32 -12.66
C ILE A 348 4.63 -1.66 -13.24
N THR A 349 4.94 -2.65 -12.39
CA THR A 349 5.37 -3.98 -12.84
C THR A 349 4.31 -4.67 -13.69
N VAL A 350 3.04 -4.66 -13.26
CA VAL A 350 1.95 -5.28 -14.00
C VAL A 350 1.72 -4.59 -15.34
N VAL A 351 1.75 -3.25 -15.37
CA VAL A 351 1.61 -2.47 -16.61
C VAL A 351 2.73 -2.81 -17.60
N ILE A 352 3.99 -2.84 -17.15
CA ILE A 352 5.14 -3.14 -18.03
C ILE A 352 5.03 -4.58 -18.58
N LEU A 353 4.65 -5.54 -17.74
CA LEU A 353 4.49 -6.93 -18.17
C LEU A 353 3.37 -7.06 -19.21
N VAL A 354 2.23 -6.41 -18.97
CA VAL A 354 1.10 -6.41 -19.91
C VAL A 354 1.46 -5.67 -21.19
N ASP A 355 2.20 -4.57 -21.11
CA ASP A 355 2.68 -3.84 -22.29
C ASP A 355 3.57 -4.72 -23.18
N ALA A 356 4.48 -5.50 -22.59
CA ALA A 356 5.31 -6.45 -23.33
C ALA A 356 4.45 -7.51 -24.06
N VAL A 357 3.41 -8.03 -23.41
CA VAL A 357 2.46 -8.95 -24.04
C VAL A 357 1.72 -8.27 -25.20
N PHE A 358 1.25 -7.04 -25.01
CA PHE A 358 0.59 -6.27 -26.06
C PHE A 358 1.53 -5.96 -27.24
N ALA A 359 2.79 -5.60 -26.97
CA ALA A 359 3.78 -5.32 -28.01
C ALA A 359 4.03 -6.55 -28.89
N ILE A 360 4.11 -7.74 -28.29
CA ILE A 360 4.25 -9.00 -29.02
C ILE A 360 2.95 -9.33 -29.79
N ALA A 361 1.79 -9.24 -29.14
CA ALA A 361 0.51 -9.58 -29.74
C ALA A 361 0.11 -8.66 -30.90
N THR A 362 0.47 -7.38 -30.83
CA THR A 362 0.13 -6.38 -31.85
C THR A 362 1.22 -6.17 -32.89
N ARG A 363 2.32 -6.94 -32.85
CA ARG A 363 3.47 -6.78 -33.76
C ARG A 363 3.09 -6.82 -35.24
N SER A 364 2.11 -7.63 -35.62
CA SER A 364 1.63 -7.78 -37.01
C SER A 364 0.63 -6.70 -37.44
N ILE A 365 0.15 -5.86 -36.52
CA ILE A 365 -0.89 -4.86 -36.78
C ILE A 365 -0.25 -3.46 -36.73
N GLY A 366 -0.32 -2.72 -37.84
CA GLY A 366 0.04 -1.29 -37.88
C GLY A 366 1.53 -0.98 -38.11
N MET A 367 2.34 -1.96 -38.50
CA MET A 367 3.67 -1.68 -39.08
C MET A 367 3.53 -1.53 -40.60
N PRO A 368 4.08 -0.47 -41.22
CA PRO A 368 4.17 -0.41 -42.68
C PRO A 368 5.02 -1.61 -43.14
N ILE A 369 4.47 -2.39 -44.09
CA ILE A 369 5.16 -3.50 -44.76
C ILE A 369 6.31 -2.94 -45.61
#